data_AF-A0A1H8IW17-F1
#
_entry.id   AF-A0A1H8IW17-F1
#
_cell.length_a   1.000
_cell.length_b   1.000
_cell.length_c   1.000
_cell.angle_alpha   90.00
_cell.angle_beta   90.00
_cell.angle_gamma   90.00
#
_symmetry.space_group_name_H-M   'P 1'
#
loop_
_entity.id
_entity.type
_entity.pdbx_description
1 polymer ?
#
loop_
_entity_poly.entity_id
_entity_poly.type
_entity_poly.pdbx_seq_one_letter_code
_entity_poly.pdbx_strand_id
1 'polypeptide(L)' 'MDRPFSLAPDSISHDTIEALRALLKDAEKGEVIGLAFAVMYKGRDYIVNTAGEAHRSPTFARGMVQALDDHLMHMVHE' A
#
# COMPACT_ATOMS: atom_id res chain seq x y z
N MET A 1 29.58 -3.44 -6.48
CA MET A 1 28.85 -4.62 -6.00
C MET A 1 27.77 -4.11 -5.08
N ASP A 2 26.56 -3.93 -5.62
CA ASP A 2 25.39 -3.62 -4.80
C ASP A 2 25.17 -4.76 -3.81
N ARG A 3 24.90 -4.43 -2.54
CA ARG A 3 24.53 -5.45 -1.56
C ARG A 3 23.07 -5.81 -1.84
N PRO A 4 22.78 -6.99 -2.41
CA PRO A 4 21.41 -7.36 -2.81
C PRO A 4 20.47 -7.56 -1.60
N PHE A 5 21.03 -7.59 -0.39
CA PHE A 5 20.28 -7.77 0.85
C PHE A 5 20.82 -6.81 1.92
N SER A 6 19.96 -5.89 2.36
CA SER A 6 20.13 -5.18 3.62
C SER A 6 19.35 -5.90 4.71
N LEU A 7 19.90 -5.95 5.92
CA LEU A 7 19.14 -6.40 7.09
C LEU A 7 18.01 -5.41 7.29
N ALA A 8 16.78 -5.83 7.00
CA ALA A 8 15.60 -5.07 7.36
C ALA A 8 15.61 -4.92 8.89
N PRO A 9 15.70 -3.69 9.43
CA PRO A 9 15.74 -3.49 10.87
C PRO A 9 14.42 -4.01 11.46
N ASP A 10 14.49 -4.77 12.56
CA ASP A 10 13.33 -5.31 13.28
C ASP A 10 12.54 -4.23 14.06
N SER A 11 12.76 -2.96 13.70
CA SER A 11 12.12 -1.80 14.28
C SER A 11 10.74 -1.56 13.67
N ILE A 12 9.89 -0.88 14.44
CA ILE A 12 8.61 -0.38 13.96
C ILE A 12 8.83 0.57 12.76
N SER A 13 8.12 0.33 11.66
CA SER A 13 8.08 1.21 10.50
C SER A 13 7.18 2.41 10.78
N HIS A 14 7.79 3.51 11.22
CA HIS A 14 7.07 4.73 11.60
C HIS A 14 6.43 5.41 10.39
N ASP A 15 7.08 5.34 9.24
CA ASP A 15 6.55 5.78 7.94
C ASP A 15 5.26 5.05 7.55
N THR A 16 5.21 3.72 7.74
CA THR A 16 3.96 2.95 7.53
C THR A 16 2.86 3.42 8.48
N ILE A 17 3.18 3.67 9.75
CA ILE A 17 2.21 4.17 10.72
C ILE A 17 1.65 5.54 10.32
N GLU A 18 2.51 6.46 9.91
CA GLU A 18 2.08 7.80 9.48
C GLU A 18 1.21 7.75 8.21
N ALA A 19 1.56 6.90 7.25
CA ALA A 19 0.73 6.68 6.06
C ALA A 19 -0.67 6.17 6.43
N LEU A 20 -0.77 5.19 7.33
CA LEU A 20 -2.05 4.66 7.81
C LEU A 20 -2.86 5.72 8.58
N ARG A 21 -2.20 6.56 9.39
CA ARG A 21 -2.85 7.66 10.13
C ARG A 21 -3.42 8.71 9.19
N ALA A 22 -2.70 9.06 8.11
CA ALA A 22 -3.18 9.99 7.11
C ALA A 22 -4.46 9.45 6.41
N LEU A 23 -4.43 8.19 5.98
CA LEU A 23 -5.59 7.53 5.39
C LEU A 23 -6.79 7.47 6.34
N LEU A 24 -6.55 7.13 7.62
CA LEU A 24 -7.60 7.12 8.64
C LEU A 24 -8.22 8.51 8.82
N LYS A 25 -7.39 9.55 8.94
CA LYS A 25 -7.84 10.94 9.11
C LYS A 25 -8.73 11.39 7.96
N ASP A 26 -8.44 10.98 6.72
CA ASP A 26 -9.26 11.35 5.56
C ASP A 26 -10.51 10.46 5.43
N ALA A 27 -10.46 9.21 5.88
CA ALA A 27 -11.64 8.36 6.00
C ALA A 27 -12.62 8.88 7.07
N GLU A 28 -12.12 9.37 8.22
CA GLU A 28 -12.94 9.96 9.29
C GLU A 28 -13.68 11.22 8.84
N LYS A 29 -13.16 11.94 7.84
CA LYS A 29 -13.85 13.08 7.20
C LYS A 29 -14.84 12.67 6.11
N GLY A 30 -14.84 11.40 5.70
CA GLY A 30 -15.63 10.89 4.58
C GLY A 30 -14.99 11.11 3.20
N GLU A 31 -13.74 11.56 3.12
CA GLU A 31 -13.04 11.81 1.85
C GLU A 31 -12.47 10.51 1.24
N VAL A 32 -11.95 9.62 2.08
CA VAL A 32 -11.59 8.25 1.66
C VAL A 32 -12.79 7.34 1.81
N ILE A 33 -13.44 7.02 0.69
CA ILE A 33 -14.65 6.18 0.64
C ILE A 33 -14.37 4.71 0.28
N GLY A 34 -13.12 4.38 -0.08
CA GLY A 34 -12.71 3.03 -0.42
C GLY A 34 -11.20 2.90 -0.55
N LEU A 35 -10.69 1.69 -0.36
CA LEU A 35 -9.27 1.38 -0.42
C LEU A 35 -9.05 0.03 -1.09
N ALA A 36 -8.10 -0.06 -2.00
CA ALA A 36 -7.53 -1.31 -2.49
C ALA A 36 -6.04 -1.29 -2.11
N PHE A 37 -5.56 -2.34 -1.45
CA PHE A 37 -4.22 -2.31 -0.86
C PHE A 37 -3.51 -3.67 -0.91
N ALA A 38 -2.19 -3.60 -0.88
CA ALA A 38 -1.30 -4.67 -0.48
C ALA A 38 -0.56 -4.23 0.79
N VAL A 39 -0.45 -5.11 1.78
CA VAL A 39 0.30 -4.84 3.02
C VAL A 39 1.35 -5.92 3.19
N MET A 40 2.58 -5.49 3.48
CA MET A 40 3.70 -6.38 3.80
C MET A 40 3.81 -6.57 5.32
N TYR A 41 3.92 -7.82 5.73
CA TYR A 41 4.21 -8.21 7.11
C TYR A 41 5.69 -8.58 7.28
N LYS A 42 6.13 -8.68 8.53
CA LYS A 42 7.44 -9.24 8.87
C LYS A 42 7.56 -10.65 8.27
N GLY A 43 8.76 -11.03 7.83
CA GLY A 43 8.99 -12.33 7.17
C GLY A 43 8.68 -12.37 5.68
N ARG A 44 8.37 -11.21 5.05
CA ARG A 44 8.00 -11.08 3.63
C ARG A 44 6.67 -11.72 3.25
N ASP A 45 5.82 -12.01 4.23
CA ASP A 45 4.42 -12.31 3.97
C ASP A 45 3.68 -11.04 3.53
N TYR A 46 2.63 -11.22 2.73
CA TYR A 46 1.78 -10.10 2.33
C TYR A 46 0.31 -10.52 2.25
N ILE A 47 -0.57 -9.53 2.34
CA ILE A 47 -1.99 -9.69 2.03
C ILE A 47 -2.41 -8.66 0.99
N VAL A 48 -3.47 -8.98 0.27
CA VAL A 48 -4.21 -8.03 -0.56
C VAL A 48 -5.67 -8.01 -0.13
N ASN A 49 -6.26 -6.83 -0.07
CA ASN A 49 -7.68 -6.71 0.23
C ASN A 49 -8.27 -5.41 -0.33
N THR A 50 -9.60 -5.31 -0.25
CA THR A 50 -10.37 -4.13 -0.64
C THR A 50 -11.38 -3.78 0.46
N ALA A 51 -11.70 -2.50 0.59
CA ALA A 51 -12.70 -1.99 1.53
C ALA A 51 -13.51 -0.85 0.91
N GLY A 52 -14.72 -0.62 1.42
CA GLY A 52 -15.60 0.47 0.98
C GLY A 52 -15.97 0.38 -0.50
N GLU A 53 -15.98 1.51 -1.20
CA GLU A 53 -16.33 1.58 -2.63
C GLU A 53 -15.37 0.82 -3.53
N ALA A 54 -14.09 0.68 -3.14
CA ALA A 54 -13.14 -0.15 -3.87
C ALA A 54 -13.55 -1.64 -3.85
N HIS A 55 -14.18 -2.11 -2.76
CA HIS A 55 -14.73 -3.46 -2.70
C HIS A 55 -16.01 -3.60 -3.54
N ARG A 56 -16.87 -2.57 -3.52
CA ARG A 56 -18.15 -2.55 -4.26
C ARG A 56 -17.97 -2.35 -5.77
N SER A 57 -16.86 -1.75 -6.19
CA SER A 57 -16.51 -1.52 -7.59
C SER A 57 -15.17 -2.16 -7.96
N PRO A 58 -15.13 -3.50 -8.15
CA PRO A 58 -13.88 -4.22 -8.45
C PRO A 58 -13.16 -3.72 -9.71
N THR A 59 -13.89 -3.26 -10.72
CA THR A 59 -13.31 -2.70 -11.95
C THR A 59 -12.51 -1.43 -11.64
N PHE A 60 -13.07 -0.53 -10.83
CA PHE A 60 -12.39 0.70 -10.46
C PHE A 60 -11.16 0.40 -9.57
N ALA A 61 -11.33 -0.48 -8.57
CA ALA A 61 -10.22 -0.91 -7.72
C ALA A 61 -9.08 -1.56 -8.50
N ARG A 62 -9.38 -2.41 -9.49
CA ARG A 62 -8.37 -3.00 -10.37
C ARG A 62 -7.61 -1.93 -11.14
N GLY A 63 -8.30 -0.89 -11.62
CA GLY A 63 -7.66 0.25 -12.28
C GLY A 63 -6.72 1.02 -11.34
N MET A 64 -7.14 1.26 -10.09
CA MET A 64 -6.29 1.89 -9.07
C MET A 64 -5.02 1.07 -8.79
N VAL A 65 -5.15 -0.25 -8.66
CA VAL A 65 -4.01 -1.15 -8.43
C VAL A 65 -3.07 -1.19 -9.64
N GLN A 66 -3.60 -1.18 -10.87
CA GLN A 66 -2.77 -1.10 -12.06
C GLN A 66 -1.97 0.21 -12.11
N ALA A 67 -2.58 1.34 -11.77
CA ALA A 67 -1.86 2.62 -11.70
C ALA A 67 -0.76 2.61 -10.63
N LEU A 68 -0.97 1.91 -9.51
CA LEU A 68 0.07 1.69 -8.50
C LEU A 68 1.19 0.78 -9.03
N ASP A 69 0.85 -0.31 -9.72
CA ASP A 69 1.83 -1.21 -10.35
C ASP A 69 2.72 -0.47 -11.36
N ASP A 70 2.12 0.34 -12.24
CA ASP A 70 2.84 1.17 -13.20
C ASP A 70 3.79 2.17 -12.49
N HIS A 71 3.35 2.77 -11.38
CA HIS A 71 4.19 3.67 -10.57
C HIS A 71 5.39 2.93 -9.94
N LEU A 72 5.16 1.75 -9.36
CA LEU A 72 6.21 0.91 -8.79
C LEU A 72 7.18 0.43 -9.88
N MET A 73 6.68 0.11 -11.07
CA MET A 73 7.50 -0.28 -12.22
C MET A 73 8.50 0.83 -12.57
N HIS A 74 8.09 2.10 -12.54
CA HIS A 74 9.02 3.22 -12.75
C HIS A 74 10.09 3.29 -11.66
N MET A 75 9.72 3.15 -10.38
CA MET A 75 10.68 3.19 -9.26
C MET A 75 11.74 2.07 -9.30
N VAL A 76 11.41 0.91 -9.89
CA VAL A 76 12.35 -0.22 -10.01
C VAL A 76 13.40 0.02 -11.10
N HIS A 77 13.10 0.86 -12.09
CA HIS A 77 14.00 1.16 -13.21
C HIS A 77 14.84 2.44 -13.01
N GLU A 78 14.67 3.12 -11.87
CA GLU A 78 15.52 4.22 -11.39
C GLU A 78 16.74 3.71 -10.62
#